data_AF-M6QEZ7-F1
#
_entry.id   AF-M6QEZ7-F1
#
_cell.length_a   1.000
_cell.length_b   1.000
_cell.length_c   1.000
_cell.angle_alpha   90.00
_cell.angle_beta   90.00
_cell.angle_gamma   90.00
#
_symmetry.space_group_name_H-M   'P 1'
#
loop_
_entity.id
_entity.type
_entity.pdbx_description
1 polymer ?
#
loop_
_entity_poly.entity_id
_entity_poly.type
_entity_poly.pdbx_seq_one_letter_code
_entity_poly.pdbx_strand_id
1 'polypeptide(L)' 'MIQTYFGRVTYLDRELFISRPFVLEAPSIYQVFSLIQIKYKIPEKDILDLEITNRKAISTRKDRSLMGWKEKMKQENRDE' A
#
# COMPACT_ATOMS: atom_id res chain seq x y z
N MET A 1 -6.76 -17.27 -3.46
CA MET A 1 -6.63 -16.72 -2.09
C MET A 1 -6.97 -15.24 -2.15
N ILE A 2 -8.06 -14.81 -1.53
CA ILE A 2 -8.43 -13.39 -1.46
C ILE A 2 -7.56 -12.72 -0.39
N GLN A 3 -7.08 -11.50 -0.67
CA GLN A 3 -6.27 -10.71 0.24
C GLN A 3 -6.90 -9.32 0.39
N THR A 4 -6.80 -8.76 1.59
CA THR A 4 -7.19 -7.38 1.85
C THR A 4 -6.04 -6.46 1.47
N TYR A 5 -6.33 -5.51 0.58
CA TYR A 5 -5.47 -4.42 0.18
C TYR A 5 -6.00 -3.11 0.73
N PHE A 6 -5.08 -2.23 1.03
CA PHE A 6 -5.38 -0.89 1.54
C PHE A 6 -4.39 0.10 0.92
N GLY A 7 -4.82 1.35 0.85
CA GLY A 7 -4.05 2.34 0.14
C GLY A 7 -4.78 3.64 0.00
N ARG A 8 -4.29 4.46 -0.91
CA ARG A 8 -4.85 5.77 -1.22
C ARG A 8 -4.81 5.97 -2.73
N VAL A 9 -5.92 6.43 -3.29
CA VAL A 9 -5.99 6.85 -4.68
C VAL A 9 -6.10 8.36 -4.72
N THR A 10 -5.27 8.99 -5.54
CA THR A 10 -5.34 10.42 -5.83
C THR A 10 -5.72 10.59 -7.30
N TYR A 11 -6.76 11.37 -7.56
CA TYR A 11 -7.33 11.53 -8.89
C TYR A 11 -7.91 12.92 -9.10
N LEU A 12 -8.08 13.30 -10.37
CA LEU A 12 -8.70 14.55 -10.76
C LEU A 12 -10.20 14.32 -11.03
N ASP A 13 -11.07 15.12 -10.41
CA ASP A 13 -12.52 15.12 -10.67
C ASP A 13 -12.96 16.54 -11.02
N ARG A 14 -13.24 16.79 -12.30
CA ARG A 14 -13.69 18.10 -12.80
C ARG A 14 -12.86 19.27 -12.24
N GLU A 15 -11.53 19.12 -12.26
CA GLU A 15 -10.52 20.09 -11.77
C GLU A 15 -10.23 20.06 -10.26
N LEU A 16 -10.92 19.23 -9.47
CA LEU A 16 -10.61 19.03 -8.05
C LEU A 16 -9.65 17.85 -7.86
N PHE A 17 -8.57 18.09 -7.13
CA PHE A 17 -7.67 17.04 -6.67
C PHE A 17 -8.29 16.32 -5.48
N ILE A 18 -8.68 15.07 -5.69
CA ILE A 18 -9.29 14.23 -4.67
C ILE A 18 -8.31 13.14 -4.28
N SER A 19 -8.04 13.03 -2.97
CA SER A 19 -7.27 11.92 -2.41
C SER A 19 -8.14 11.13 -1.44
N ARG A 20 -8.36 9.83 -1.72
CA ARG A 20 -9.27 8.97 -0.94
C ARG A 20 -8.57 7.69 -0.48
N PRO A 21 -8.63 7.36 0.82
CA PRO A 21 -8.21 6.06 1.28
C PRO A 21 -9.17 4.97 0.78
N PHE A 22 -8.66 3.77 0.57
CA PHE A 22 -9.50 2.61 0.25
C PHE A 22 -9.06 1.37 1.03
N VAL A 23 -10.03 0.47 1.21
CA VAL A 23 -9.83 -0.92 1.64
C VAL A 23 -10.63 -1.79 0.68
N LEU A 24 -9.97 -2.74 0.04
CA LEU A 24 -10.55 -3.61 -0.97
C LEU A 24 -10.04 -5.04 -0.81
N GLU A 25 -10.91 -6.01 -1.07
CA GLU A 25 -10.54 -7.42 -1.10
C GLU A 25 -10.37 -7.85 -2.55
N ALA A 26 -9.21 -8.44 -2.86
CA ALA A 26 -8.90 -8.90 -4.20
C ALA A 26 -7.98 -10.12 -4.16
N PRO A 27 -8.11 -11.04 -5.13
CA PRO A 27 -7.10 -12.07 -5.41
C PRO A 27 -5.69 -11.54 -5.69
N SER A 28 -5.56 -10.36 -6.32
CA SER A 28 -4.27 -9.76 -6.71
C SER A 28 -4.31 -8.23 -6.75
N ILE A 29 -3.13 -7.60 -6.76
CA ILE A 29 -2.98 -6.15 -6.84
C ILE A 29 -3.54 -5.56 -8.15
N TYR A 30 -3.43 -6.29 -9.26
CA TYR A 30 -3.99 -5.88 -10.55
C TYR A 30 -5.52 -5.74 -10.50
N GLN A 31 -6.19 -6.61 -9.75
CA GLN A 31 -7.64 -6.52 -9.59
C GLN A 31 -8.05 -5.37 -8.67
N VAL A 32 -7.20 -4.97 -7.71
CA VAL A 32 -7.44 -3.76 -6.89
C VAL A 32 -7.55 -2.53 -7.78
N PHE A 33 -6.69 -2.41 -8.79
CA PHE A 33 -6.72 -1.30 -9.73
C PHE A 33 -8.07 -1.19 -10.46
N SER A 34 -8.55 -2.30 -11.04
CA SER A 34 -9.86 -2.33 -11.71
C SER A 34 -11.01 -2.04 -10.74
N LEU A 35 -10.94 -2.55 -9.51
CA LEU A 35 -11.95 -2.29 -8.48
C LEU A 35 -12.01 -0.81 -8.06
N ILE A 36 -10.87 -0.11 -8.02
CA ILE A 36 -10.81 1.33 -7.74
C ILE A 36 -11.53 2.13 -8.82
N GLN A 37 -11.24 1.82 -10.09
CA GLN A 37 -11.91 2.47 -11.23
C GLN A 37 -13.42 2.30 -11.18
N ILE A 38 -13.90 1.07 -10.91
CA ILE A 38 -15.35 0.77 -10.81
C ILE A 38 -15.98 1.48 -9.60
N LYS A 39 -15.35 1.37 -8.42
CA LYS A 39 -15.90 1.88 -7.17
C LYS A 39 -16.05 3.40 -7.16
N TYR A 40 -15.05 4.09 -7.68
CA TYR A 40 -15.02 5.55 -7.68
C TYR A 40 -15.43 6.17 -9.03
N LYS A 41 -15.71 5.34 -10.04
CA LYS A 41 -16.05 5.75 -11.42
C LYS A 41 -15.01 6.69 -12.03
N ILE A 42 -13.74 6.38 -11.78
CA ILE A 42 -12.59 7.18 -12.24
C ILE A 42 -11.99 6.47 -13.46
N PRO A 43 -11.85 7.14 -14.62
CA PRO A 43 -11.09 6.59 -15.73
C PRO A 43 -9.59 6.60 -15.43
N GLU A 44 -8.85 5.64 -15.97
CA GLU A 44 -7.40 5.49 -15.73
C GLU A 44 -6.60 6.77 -15.89
N LYS A 45 -6.88 7.53 -16.96
CA LYS A 45 -6.22 8.79 -17.30
C LYS A 45 -6.32 9.88 -16.22
N ASP A 46 -7.32 9.79 -15.35
CA ASP A 46 -7.57 10.81 -14.32
C ASP A 46 -6.95 10.38 -12.96
N ILE A 47 -6.38 9.18 -12.86
CA ILE A 47 -5.61 8.74 -11.70
C ILE A 47 -4.22 9.36 -11.77
N LEU A 48 -3.90 10.15 -10.76
CA LEU A 48 -2.62 10.87 -10.66
C LEU A 48 -1.60 10.08 -9.86
N ASP A 49 -2.05 9.43 -8.79
CA ASP A 49 -1.22 8.61 -7.93
C ASP A 49 -2.03 7.49 -7.29
N LEU A 50 -1.39 6.35 -7.07
CA LEU A 50 -2.00 5.17 -6.49
C LEU A 50 -1.02 4.41 -5.61
N GLU A 51 -1.23 4.55 -4.30
CA GLU A 51 -0.52 3.77 -3.29
C GLU A 51 -1.34 2.53 -2.96
N ILE A 52 -0.76 1.34 -3.11
CA ILE A 52 -1.38 0.07 -2.71
C ILE A 52 -0.41 -0.72 -1.83
N THR A 53 -0.92 -1.20 -0.70
CA THR A 53 -0.20 -2.16 0.14
C THR A 53 -1.15 -3.23 0.65
N ASN A 54 -0.59 -4.29 1.24
CA ASN A 54 -1.36 -5.39 1.80
C ASN A 54 -0.80 -5.79 3.17
N ARG A 55 -1.57 -6.57 3.91
CA ARG A 55 -1.22 -6.94 5.30
C ARG A 55 0.08 -7.71 5.39
N LYS A 56 0.34 -8.59 4.41
CA LYS A 56 1.59 -9.37 4.33
C LYS A 56 2.81 -8.47 4.10
N ALA A 57 2.69 -7.43 3.27
CA ALA A 57 3.75 -6.48 3.00
C ALA A 57 4.06 -5.62 4.24
N ILE A 58 3.02 -5.20 4.97
CA ILE A 58 3.19 -4.48 6.25
C ILE A 58 3.88 -5.35 7.29
N SER A 59 3.46 -6.61 7.46
CA SER A 59 4.08 -7.52 8.43
C SER A 59 5.54 -7.79 8.10
N THR A 60 5.84 -8.14 6.84
CA THR A 60 7.22 -8.39 6.39
C THR A 60 8.12 -7.16 6.57
N ARG A 61 7.61 -5.95 6.36
CA ARG A 61 8.37 -4.72 6.58
C ARG A 61 8.68 -4.51 8.06
N LYS A 62 7.70 -4.74 8.95
CA LYS A 62 7.92 -4.67 10.41
C LYS A 62 8.93 -5.71 10.88
N ASP A 63 8.83 -6.94 10.38
CA ASP A 63 9.74 -8.02 10.75
C ASP A 63 11.17 -7.73 10.30
N ARG A 64 11.37 -7.21 9.07
CA ARG A 64 12.71 -6.77 8.62
C ARG A 64 13.27 -5.62 9.45
N SER A 65 12.45 -4.63 9.81
CA SER A 65 12.89 -3.53 10.66
C SER A 65 13.30 -4.02 12.06
N LEU A 66 12.55 -4.96 12.64
CA LEU A 66 12.88 -5.57 13.93
C LEU A 66 14.16 -6.40 13.87
N MET A 67 14.35 -7.18 12.80
CA MET A 67 15.58 -7.96 12.58
C MET A 67 16.80 -7.03 12.44
N GLY A 68 16.70 -6.00 11.62
CA GLY A 68 17.79 -5.02 11.45
C GLY A 68 18.12 -4.24 12.72
N TRP A 69 17.13 -3.97 13.57
CA TRP A 69 17.36 -3.35 14.89
C TRP A 69 18.09 -4.30 15.85
N LYS A 70 17.68 -5.58 15.90
CA LYS A 70 18.37 -6.61 16.70
C LYS A 70 19.81 -6.84 16.24
N GLU A 71 20.08 -6.83 14.94
CA GLU A 71 21.44 -6.96 14.40
C GLU A 71 22.33 -5.78 14.79
N LYS A 72 21.83 -4.53 14.71
CA LYS A 72 22.56 -3.34 15.19
C LYS A 72 22.92 -3.43 16.67
N MET A 73 21.97 -3.79 17.53
CA MET A 73 22.19 -3.95 18.97
C MET A 73 23.23 -5.03 19.27
N LYS A 74 23.27 -6.12 18.49
CA LYS A 74 24.24 -7.21 18.67
C LYS A 74 25.65 -6.84 18.19
N GLN A 75 25.76 -5.87 17.29
CA GLN A 75 27.03 -5.32 16.81
C GLN A 75 27.63 -4.35 17.83
N GLU A 76 26.83 -3.41 18.37
CA GLU A 76 27.27 -2.47 19.43
C GLU A 76 27.79 -3.18 20.68
N ASN A 77 27.20 -4.30 21.09
CA ASN A 77 27.66 -5.08 22.26
C ASN A 77 28.92 -5.94 22.00
N ARG A 78 29.47 -5.96 20.78
CA ARG A 78 30.74 -6.67 20.46
C ARG A 78 31.93 -5.73 20.32
N ASP A 79 31.67 -4.44 20.16
CA ASP A 79 32.68 -3.40 19.96
C ASP A 79 33.00 -2.63 21.27
N GLU A 80 32.41 -3.05 22.41
CA GLU A 80 32.78 -2.69 23.80
C GLU A 80 33.60 -3.79 24.47
#